data_AF-A0A8T4PYT3-F1
#
_entry.id   AF-A0A8T4PYT3-F1
#
_cell.length_a   1.000
_cell.length_b   1.000
_cell.length_c   1.000
_cell.angle_alpha   90.00
_cell.angle_beta   90.00
_cell.angle_gamma   90.00
#
_symmetry.space_group_name_H-M   'P 1'
#
loop_
_entity.id
_entity.type
_entity.pdbx_description
1 polymer ?
#
loop_
_entity_poly.entity_id
_entity_poly.type
_entity_poly.pdbx_seq_one_letter_code
_entity_poly.pdbx_strand_id
1 'polypeptide(L)'
;MPYTEEEYKRMIEYLGLDKEKPKAPKEDPNKPLVSVSQVGKPEDYIQLPQGSDIILVSKYRLSLDNKVQEAANSLSLSLSNTKQEQNGRNYIGNIDWFDALKLNLELNGFTLNLKQFTDFIMFLNSGEDIYDGAGNKILKEEIRNIYNEITEKRDPWRAEWLDADFKVKNKALGKLIINYNHKLVNGVLVPDNIEDLIWPIKKDCYVNLDFNNQGMPTTESSVQNYVQGSNFYHYYPRDDNNSVAGFRADSGWAYLVCYWTPGNSSAELGVRHAFFHRK
;
A
#
# COMPACT_ATOMS: atom_id res chain seq x y z
N MET A 1 11.86 -11.61 -15.77
CA MET A 1 11.08 -12.43 -16.72
C MET A 1 10.38 -11.46 -17.68
N PRO A 2 10.20 -11.80 -18.97
CA PRO A 2 9.33 -11.02 -19.85
C PRO A 2 7.87 -11.10 -19.37
N TYR A 3 7.10 -10.05 -19.60
CA TYR A 3 5.67 -9.98 -19.25
C TYR A 3 4.86 -11.06 -19.97
N THR A 4 3.81 -11.54 -19.33
CA THR A 4 2.77 -12.34 -20.00
C THR A 4 1.92 -11.44 -20.92
N GLU A 5 1.24 -12.03 -21.90
CA GLU A 5 0.34 -11.27 -22.79
C GLU A 5 -0.78 -10.56 -22.02
N GLU A 6 -1.30 -11.19 -20.96
CA GLU A 6 -2.35 -10.61 -20.12
C GLU A 6 -1.84 -9.45 -19.27
N GLU A 7 -0.64 -9.56 -18.68
CA GLU A 7 0.03 -8.46 -17.99
C GLU A 7 0.25 -7.27 -18.93
N TYR A 8 0.71 -7.54 -20.16
CA TYR A 8 0.93 -6.50 -21.17
C TYR A 8 -0.37 -5.80 -21.57
N LYS A 9 -1.46 -6.56 -21.72
CA LYS A 9 -2.79 -6.02 -22.02
C LYS A 9 -3.31 -5.13 -20.88
N ARG A 10 -3.20 -5.57 -19.63
CA ARG A 10 -3.55 -4.76 -18.44
C ARG A 10 -2.73 -3.47 -18.37
N MET A 11 -1.44 -3.55 -18.67
CA MET A 11 -0.57 -2.37 -18.74
C MET A 11 -0.98 -1.40 -19.85
N ILE A 12 -1.33 -1.88 -21.04
CA ILE A 12 -1.81 -1.03 -22.14
C ILE A 12 -3.12 -0.33 -21.76
N GLU A 13 -4.07 -1.06 -21.18
CA GLU A 13 -5.34 -0.51 -20.71
C GLU A 13 -5.12 0.58 -19.65
N TYR A 14 -4.26 0.30 -18.67
CA TYR A 14 -3.92 1.25 -17.61
C TYR A 14 -3.17 2.49 -18.11
N LEU A 15 -2.19 2.31 -19.00
CA LEU A 15 -1.38 3.41 -19.52
C LEU A 15 -2.15 4.32 -20.48
N GLY A 16 -3.38 3.95 -20.86
CA GLY A 16 -4.28 4.82 -21.60
C GLY A 16 -3.65 5.41 -22.87
N LEU A 17 -2.78 4.65 -23.55
CA LEU A 17 -2.00 5.10 -24.71
C LEU A 17 -2.84 5.52 -25.93
N ASP A 18 -4.17 5.63 -25.81
CA ASP A 18 -5.02 6.01 -26.93
C ASP A 18 -6.21 6.94 -26.64
N LYS A 19 -6.46 7.46 -25.41
CA LYS A 19 -7.62 8.35 -25.18
C LYS A 19 -7.40 9.48 -24.18
N GLU A 20 -8.01 10.62 -24.51
CA GLU A 20 -8.08 11.86 -23.73
C GLU A 20 -8.23 11.62 -22.23
N LYS A 21 -7.51 12.40 -21.42
CA LYS A 21 -7.52 12.34 -19.96
C LYS A 21 -8.97 12.27 -19.44
N PRO A 22 -9.39 11.18 -18.77
CA PRO A 22 -10.69 11.16 -18.12
C PRO A 22 -10.74 12.26 -17.06
N LYS A 23 -11.76 13.11 -17.13
CA LYS A 23 -12.05 14.07 -16.05
C LYS A 23 -12.36 13.27 -14.80
N ALA A 24 -11.73 13.60 -13.67
CA ALA A 24 -12.00 12.96 -12.39
C ALA A 24 -13.51 12.96 -12.12
N PRO A 25 -14.14 11.78 -11.90
CA PRO A 25 -15.54 11.76 -11.48
C PRO A 25 -15.70 12.54 -10.19
N LYS A 26 -16.69 13.45 -10.17
CA LYS A 26 -17.12 14.13 -8.95
C LYS A 26 -17.59 13.07 -7.96
N GLU A 27 -17.16 13.15 -6.71
CA GLU A 27 -17.66 12.28 -5.64
C GLU A 27 -19.19 12.32 -5.62
N ASP A 28 -19.82 11.15 -5.56
CA ASP A 28 -21.26 11.07 -5.31
C ASP A 28 -21.50 11.35 -3.83
N PRO A 29 -22.14 12.49 -3.47
CA PRO A 29 -22.42 12.82 -2.08
C PRO A 29 -23.39 11.82 -1.42
N ASN A 30 -24.03 10.93 -2.21
CA ASN A 30 -24.95 9.91 -1.72
C ASN A 30 -24.33 8.51 -1.65
N LYS A 31 -23.02 8.34 -1.90
CA LYS A 31 -22.37 7.03 -1.76
C LYS A 31 -22.59 6.52 -0.32
N PRO A 32 -23.26 5.37 -0.12
CA PRO A 32 -23.67 4.92 1.21
C PRO A 32 -22.46 4.78 2.13
N LEU A 33 -22.63 5.24 3.37
CA LEU A 33 -21.64 5.14 4.44
C LEU A 33 -21.23 3.67 4.63
N VAL A 34 -19.94 3.39 4.42
CA VAL A 34 -19.38 2.07 4.66
C VAL A 34 -19.35 1.84 6.17
N SER A 35 -20.24 0.99 6.68
CA SER A 35 -20.18 0.58 8.07
C SER A 35 -19.01 -0.38 8.29
N VAL A 36 -18.28 -0.20 9.41
CA VAL A 36 -17.12 -0.99 9.84
C VAL A 36 -17.35 -2.51 9.79
N SER A 37 -18.61 -2.96 9.81
CA SER A 37 -19.02 -4.37 9.70
C SER A 37 -18.76 -5.03 8.34
N GLN A 38 -18.29 -4.31 7.32
CA GLN A 38 -18.16 -4.88 5.97
C GLN A 38 -16.93 -5.76 5.76
N VAL A 39 -15.78 -5.52 6.41
CA VAL A 39 -14.57 -6.34 6.24
C VAL A 39 -13.90 -6.58 7.59
N GLY A 40 -13.95 -7.79 8.14
CA GLY A 40 -13.41 -8.08 9.46
C GLY A 40 -14.19 -7.47 10.62
N LYS A 41 -13.62 -7.53 11.82
CA LYS A 41 -14.20 -6.95 13.04
C LYS A 41 -13.55 -5.59 13.35
N PRO A 42 -14.25 -4.62 13.96
CA PRO A 42 -13.67 -3.33 14.31
C PRO A 42 -12.35 -3.42 15.09
N GLU A 43 -12.23 -4.38 16.01
CA GLU A 43 -11.02 -4.64 16.79
C GLU A 43 -9.81 -5.10 15.96
N ASP A 44 -10.00 -5.54 14.71
CA ASP A 44 -8.91 -5.89 13.80
C ASP A 44 -8.31 -4.67 13.07
N TYR A 45 -8.82 -3.46 13.33
CA TYR A 45 -8.35 -2.23 12.71
C TYR A 45 -7.73 -1.28 13.73
N ILE A 46 -6.82 -0.43 13.25
CA ILE A 46 -6.19 0.67 13.99
C ILE A 46 -6.78 1.98 13.50
N GLN A 47 -7.15 2.85 14.43
CA GLN A 47 -7.49 4.24 14.13
C GLN A 47 -6.22 5.04 13.85
N LEU A 48 -5.99 5.39 12.59
CA LEU A 48 -4.94 6.29 12.14
C LEU A 48 -5.53 7.71 11.93
N PRO A 49 -5.17 8.70 12.75
CA PRO A 49 -5.61 10.07 12.56
C PRO A 49 -5.07 10.67 11.26
N GLN A 50 -5.93 11.36 10.49
CA GLN A 50 -5.58 12.05 9.25
C GLN A 50 -6.31 13.40 9.20
N GLY A 51 -5.74 14.41 9.87
CA GLY A 51 -6.40 15.70 10.03
C GLY A 51 -7.68 15.59 10.86
N SER A 52 -8.83 15.94 10.29
CA SER A 52 -10.14 15.77 10.92
C SER A 52 -10.73 14.36 10.77
N ASP A 53 -10.17 13.55 9.88
CA ASP A 53 -10.67 12.21 9.56
C ASP A 53 -9.89 11.13 10.32
N ILE A 54 -10.47 9.93 10.37
CA ILE A 54 -9.81 8.71 10.87
C ILE A 54 -9.80 7.69 9.73
N ILE A 55 -8.64 7.11 9.47
CA ILE A 55 -8.54 5.90 8.64
C ILE A 55 -8.52 4.69 9.57
N LEU A 56 -9.34 3.69 9.28
CA LEU A 56 -9.23 2.37 9.89
C LEU A 56 -8.30 1.52 9.03
N VAL A 57 -7.12 1.22 9.57
CA VAL A 57 -6.08 0.42 8.90
C VAL A 57 -6.08 -0.97 9.51
N SER A 58 -6.24 -2.02 8.70
CA SER A 58 -6.20 -3.40 9.20
C SER A 58 -4.86 -3.68 9.90
N LYS A 59 -4.90 -4.30 11.08
CA LYS A 59 -3.71 -4.78 11.81
C LYS A 59 -2.94 -5.82 11.00
N TYR A 60 -3.61 -6.51 10.09
CA TYR A 60 -3.08 -7.65 9.34
C TYR A 60 -3.21 -7.47 7.83
N ARG A 61 -2.38 -8.17 7.06
CA ARG A 61 -2.61 -8.34 5.62
C ARG A 61 -3.93 -9.09 5.39
N LEU A 62 -4.56 -8.83 4.24
CA LEU A 62 -5.86 -9.38 3.91
C LEU A 62 -5.79 -10.92 3.84
N SER A 63 -6.70 -11.58 4.56
CA SER A 63 -6.84 -13.03 4.58
C SER A 63 -8.01 -13.44 3.69
N LEU A 64 -7.94 -14.62 3.08
CA LEU A 64 -9.08 -15.17 2.36
C LEU A 64 -10.16 -15.62 3.35
N ASP A 65 -11.28 -14.90 3.39
CA ASP A 65 -12.52 -15.26 4.06
C ASP A 65 -13.69 -15.23 3.06
N ASN A 66 -14.92 -15.50 3.51
CA ASN A 66 -16.10 -15.55 2.62
C ASN A 66 -16.32 -14.23 1.86
N LYS A 67 -16.12 -13.08 2.51
CA LYS A 67 -16.36 -11.77 1.88
C LYS A 67 -15.26 -11.44 0.88
N VAL A 68 -14.01 -11.74 1.24
CA VAL A 68 -12.88 -11.57 0.33
C VAL A 68 -13.01 -12.51 -0.87
N GLN A 69 -13.54 -13.72 -0.68
CA GLN A 69 -13.83 -14.64 -1.77
C GLN A 69 -14.97 -14.15 -2.68
N GLU A 70 -16.03 -13.56 -2.10
CA GLU A 70 -17.12 -12.93 -2.87
C GLU A 70 -16.59 -11.78 -3.74
N ALA A 71 -15.78 -10.88 -3.17
CA ALA A 71 -15.13 -9.79 -3.91
C ALA A 71 -14.15 -10.31 -4.96
N ALA A 72 -13.38 -11.36 -4.66
CA ALA A 72 -12.51 -12.00 -5.64
C ALA A 72 -13.30 -12.57 -6.82
N ASN A 73 -14.43 -13.22 -6.54
CA ASN A 73 -15.28 -13.79 -7.58
C ASN A 73 -15.90 -12.72 -8.49
N SER A 74 -16.33 -11.56 -7.94
CA SER A 74 -16.87 -10.46 -8.76
C SER A 74 -15.82 -9.86 -9.70
N LEU A 75 -14.55 -9.89 -9.28
CA LEU A 75 -13.39 -9.46 -10.06
C LEU A 75 -12.79 -10.57 -10.94
N SER A 76 -13.37 -11.78 -10.95
CA SER A 76 -12.81 -12.97 -11.61
C SER A 76 -11.37 -13.30 -11.20
N LEU A 77 -11.02 -13.06 -9.92
CA LEU A 77 -9.72 -13.37 -9.34
C LEU A 77 -9.71 -14.75 -8.69
N SER A 78 -8.63 -15.49 -8.90
CA SER A 78 -8.36 -16.76 -8.20
C SER A 78 -7.36 -16.51 -7.08
N LEU A 79 -7.85 -16.34 -5.85
CA LEU A 79 -7.01 -16.04 -4.69
C LEU A 79 -6.79 -17.28 -3.81
N SER A 80 -5.68 -17.29 -3.07
CA SER A 80 -5.39 -18.30 -2.06
C SER A 80 -4.57 -17.68 -0.94
N ASN A 81 -4.69 -18.23 0.27
CA ASN A 81 -3.76 -17.92 1.34
C ASN A 81 -2.45 -18.65 1.08
N THR A 82 -1.37 -17.92 0.86
CA THR A 82 -0.07 -18.48 0.45
C THR A 82 0.95 -18.48 1.58
N LYS A 83 0.74 -17.65 2.61
CA LYS A 83 1.67 -17.44 3.73
C LYS A 83 0.93 -17.07 5.02
N GLN A 84 1.68 -17.02 6.10
CA GLN A 84 1.21 -16.68 7.45
C GLN A 84 2.02 -15.53 8.06
N GLU A 85 1.35 -14.67 8.80
CA GLU A 85 1.97 -13.73 9.75
C GLU A 85 2.52 -14.48 10.97
N GLN A 86 3.32 -13.80 11.80
CA GLN A 86 3.94 -14.41 12.98
C GLN A 86 2.93 -14.92 14.01
N ASN A 87 1.76 -14.28 14.09
CA ASN A 87 0.66 -14.71 14.94
C ASN A 87 -0.11 -15.93 14.38
N GLY A 88 0.34 -16.52 13.27
CA GLY A 88 -0.30 -17.66 12.60
C GLY A 88 -1.46 -17.28 11.67
N ARG A 89 -1.79 -15.99 11.54
CA ARG A 89 -2.86 -15.55 10.63
C ARG A 89 -2.42 -15.73 9.18
N ASN A 90 -3.19 -16.50 8.42
CA ASN A 90 -2.99 -16.64 6.98
C ASN A 90 -3.24 -15.32 6.25
N TYR A 91 -2.54 -15.07 5.15
CA TYR A 91 -2.84 -13.94 4.26
C TYR A 91 -2.74 -14.35 2.78
N ILE A 92 -3.44 -13.58 1.96
CA ILE A 92 -3.41 -13.69 0.50
C ILE A 92 -2.08 -13.13 0.01
N GLY A 93 -1.33 -13.96 -0.69
CA GLY A 93 -0.19 -13.53 -1.51
C GLY A 93 -0.36 -14.05 -2.94
N ASN A 94 0.73 -14.05 -3.71
CA ASN A 94 0.71 -14.23 -5.16
C ASN A 94 -0.30 -13.30 -5.85
N ILE A 95 -0.45 -12.07 -5.32
CA ILE A 95 -1.33 -11.04 -5.87
C ILE A 95 -0.48 -9.92 -6.45
N ASP A 96 -0.80 -9.49 -7.67
CA ASP A 96 -0.14 -8.36 -8.31
C ASP A 96 -0.70 -7.02 -7.80
N TRP A 97 -0.08 -5.91 -8.18
CA TRP A 97 -0.49 -4.59 -7.71
C TRP A 97 -1.91 -4.21 -8.18
N PHE A 98 -2.27 -4.56 -9.42
CA PHE A 98 -3.59 -4.22 -9.97
C PHE A 98 -4.69 -4.97 -9.22
N ASP A 99 -4.52 -6.27 -9.04
CA ASP A 99 -5.50 -7.14 -8.40
C ASP A 99 -5.61 -6.82 -6.91
N ALA A 100 -4.51 -6.47 -6.24
CA ALA A 100 -4.50 -6.03 -4.85
C ALA A 100 -5.34 -4.75 -4.62
N LEU A 101 -5.15 -3.73 -5.46
CA LEU A 101 -5.90 -2.48 -5.36
C LEU A 101 -7.38 -2.69 -5.70
N LYS A 102 -7.68 -3.42 -6.78
CA LYS A 102 -9.05 -3.74 -7.17
C LYS A 102 -9.80 -4.49 -6.06
N LEU A 103 -9.14 -5.48 -5.44
CA LEU A 103 -9.72 -6.25 -4.35
C LEU A 103 -10.10 -5.37 -3.16
N ASN A 104 -9.20 -4.48 -2.72
CA ASN A 104 -9.49 -3.55 -1.64
C ASN A 104 -10.64 -2.58 -2.00
N LEU A 105 -10.71 -2.11 -3.25
CA LEU A 105 -11.79 -1.23 -3.71
C LEU A 105 -13.14 -1.93 -3.77
N GLU A 106 -13.18 -3.19 -4.23
CA GLU A 106 -14.38 -4.03 -4.24
C GLU A 106 -14.89 -4.33 -2.83
N LEU A 107 -13.97 -4.38 -1.86
CA LEU A 107 -14.26 -4.48 -0.42
C LEU A 107 -14.68 -3.14 0.21
N ASN A 108 -14.97 -2.12 -0.61
CA ASN A 108 -15.32 -0.76 -0.18
C ASN A 108 -14.25 -0.04 0.65
N GLY A 109 -13.00 -0.47 0.56
CA GLY A 109 -11.85 0.20 1.15
C GLY A 109 -10.86 0.70 0.11
N PHE A 110 -9.60 0.77 0.50
CA PHE A 110 -8.48 1.17 -0.33
C PHE A 110 -7.18 0.58 0.21
N THR A 111 -6.16 0.57 -0.66
CA THR A 111 -4.77 0.33 -0.28
C THR A 111 -4.14 1.66 0.14
N LEU A 112 -3.37 1.68 1.22
CA LEU A 112 -2.70 2.91 1.67
C LEU A 112 -1.80 3.48 0.58
N ASN A 113 -1.89 4.79 0.34
CA ASN A 113 -0.87 5.50 -0.43
C ASN A 113 0.41 5.67 0.41
N LEU A 114 1.48 6.15 -0.22
CA LEU A 114 2.78 6.28 0.44
C LEU A 114 2.75 7.12 1.72
N LYS A 115 2.11 8.30 1.67
CA LYS A 115 2.03 9.20 2.83
C LYS A 115 1.30 8.53 3.99
N GLN A 116 0.14 7.92 3.72
CA GLN A 116 -0.65 7.24 4.73
C GLN A 116 0.11 6.05 5.33
N PHE A 117 0.84 5.30 4.50
CA PHE A 117 1.66 4.18 4.97
C PHE A 117 2.82 4.67 5.86
N THR A 118 3.53 5.73 5.47
CA THR A 118 4.61 6.28 6.31
C THR A 118 4.07 6.84 7.63
N ASP A 119 2.90 7.49 7.60
CA ASP A 119 2.22 7.95 8.81
C ASP A 119 1.85 6.78 9.71
N PHE A 120 1.33 5.70 9.13
CA PHE A 120 0.99 4.49 9.87
C PHE A 120 2.22 3.88 10.56
N ILE A 121 3.35 3.78 9.87
CA ILE A 121 4.60 3.23 10.42
C ILE A 121 5.17 4.14 11.52
N MET A 122 5.14 5.46 11.32
CA MET A 122 5.55 6.42 12.35
C MET A 122 4.63 6.35 13.56
N PHE A 123 3.32 6.23 13.35
CA PHE A 123 2.32 6.15 14.42
C PHE A 123 2.51 4.89 15.27
N LEU A 124 2.72 3.73 14.65
CA LEU A 124 3.06 2.49 15.35
C LEU A 124 4.35 2.57 16.18
N ASN A 125 5.31 3.40 15.75
CA ASN A 125 6.62 3.58 16.40
C ASN A 125 6.66 4.78 17.38
N SER A 126 5.58 5.56 17.49
CA SER A 126 5.56 6.84 18.23
C SER A 126 5.58 6.67 19.76
N GLY A 127 5.11 5.52 20.27
CA GLY A 127 4.88 5.30 21.69
C GLY A 127 3.59 5.93 22.25
N GLU A 128 2.77 6.56 21.38
CA GLU A 128 1.46 7.12 21.71
C GLU A 128 0.43 6.03 22.05
N ASP A 129 -0.70 6.48 22.60
CA ASP A 129 -1.85 5.61 22.84
C ASP A 129 -2.60 5.38 21.52
N ILE A 130 -2.60 4.13 21.06
CA ILE A 130 -3.25 3.71 19.82
C ILE A 130 -4.56 2.98 20.14
N TYR A 131 -5.60 3.26 19.37
CA TYR A 131 -6.93 2.71 19.55
C TYR A 131 -7.33 1.82 18.36
N ASP A 132 -8.10 0.78 18.64
CA ASP A 132 -8.68 -0.06 17.61
C ASP A 132 -9.94 0.57 17.01
N GLY A 133 -10.50 -0.04 15.96
CA GLY A 133 -11.73 0.43 15.33
C GLY A 133 -12.98 0.37 16.22
N ALA A 134 -12.94 -0.33 17.35
CA ALA A 134 -13.98 -0.32 18.37
C ALA A 134 -13.78 0.79 19.43
N GLY A 135 -12.68 1.55 19.35
CA GLY A 135 -12.33 2.61 20.30
C GLY A 135 -11.66 2.10 21.58
N ASN A 136 -11.25 0.82 21.62
CA ASN A 136 -10.47 0.28 22.73
C ASN A 136 -8.99 0.60 22.55
N LYS A 137 -8.31 0.90 23.65
CA LYS A 137 -6.86 1.09 23.65
C LYS A 137 -6.16 -0.24 23.37
N ILE A 138 -5.26 -0.26 22.39
CA ILE A 138 -4.45 -1.42 22.05
C ILE A 138 -3.26 -1.52 23.01
N LEU A 139 -2.94 -2.73 23.46
CA LEU A 139 -1.79 -2.96 24.33
C LEU A 139 -0.48 -2.64 23.62
N LYS A 140 0.48 -2.04 24.32
CA LYS A 140 1.79 -1.67 23.75
C LYS A 140 2.55 -2.86 23.14
N GLU A 141 2.39 -4.05 23.73
CA GLU A 141 2.97 -5.28 23.18
C GLU A 141 2.35 -5.65 21.83
N GLU A 142 1.03 -5.51 21.69
CA GLU A 142 0.34 -5.78 20.43
C GLU A 142 0.75 -4.78 19.35
N ILE A 143 0.86 -3.49 19.69
CA ILE A 143 1.37 -2.45 18.76
C ILE A 143 2.78 -2.81 18.27
N ARG A 144 3.67 -3.23 19.20
CA ARG A 144 5.02 -3.67 18.85
C ARG A 144 4.97 -4.90 17.94
N ASN A 145 4.09 -5.85 18.20
CA ASN A 145 3.96 -7.05 17.35
C ASN A 145 3.49 -6.69 15.95
N ILE A 146 2.56 -5.74 15.79
CA ILE A 146 2.10 -5.25 14.49
C ILE A 146 3.25 -4.51 13.77
N TYR A 147 3.97 -3.65 14.47
CA TYR A 147 5.13 -2.96 13.92
C TYR A 147 6.24 -3.94 13.46
N ASN A 148 6.53 -4.95 14.28
CA ASN A 148 7.49 -6.00 13.96
C ASN A 148 7.01 -6.85 12.79
N GLU A 149 5.73 -7.20 12.72
CA GLU A 149 5.16 -7.93 11.59
C GLU A 149 5.35 -7.19 10.26
N ILE A 150 5.46 -5.86 10.28
CA ILE A 150 5.74 -5.08 9.07
C ILE A 150 7.25 -4.93 8.83
N THR A 151 8.03 -4.61 9.87
CA THR A 151 9.39 -4.07 9.71
C THR A 151 10.52 -5.01 10.15
N GLU A 152 10.27 -6.01 10.99
CA GLU A 152 11.32 -6.87 11.54
C GLU A 152 12.11 -7.61 10.44
N LYS A 153 13.41 -7.79 10.65
CA LYS A 153 14.25 -8.62 9.79
C LYS A 153 14.01 -10.09 10.09
N ARG A 154 13.35 -10.84 9.19
CA ARG A 154 13.11 -12.29 9.36
C ARG A 154 12.88 -13.03 8.04
N ASP A 155 13.03 -14.34 8.08
CA ASP A 155 12.68 -15.27 7.00
C ASP A 155 11.43 -16.09 7.39
N PRO A 156 10.50 -16.40 6.46
CA PRO A 156 10.44 -15.89 5.09
C PRO A 156 10.25 -14.37 5.05
N TRP A 157 10.62 -13.76 3.92
CA TRP A 157 10.30 -12.36 3.69
C TRP A 157 8.79 -12.13 3.67
N ARG A 158 8.39 -10.88 3.82
CA ARG A 158 6.99 -10.45 3.71
C ARG A 158 6.92 -9.07 3.12
N ALA A 159 5.84 -8.82 2.40
CA ALA A 159 5.65 -7.56 1.74
C ALA A 159 4.18 -7.21 1.56
N GLU A 160 3.94 -5.93 1.32
CA GLU A 160 2.64 -5.43 0.92
C GLU A 160 2.76 -4.38 -0.17
N TRP A 161 1.80 -4.42 -1.10
CA TRP A 161 1.61 -3.37 -2.08
C TRP A 161 1.16 -2.08 -1.43
N LEU A 162 1.66 -0.96 -1.96
CA LEU A 162 1.17 0.38 -1.67
C LEU A 162 0.53 0.95 -2.94
N ASP A 163 -0.41 1.86 -2.76
CA ASP A 163 -1.23 2.37 -3.87
C ASP A 163 -0.48 3.31 -4.83
N ALA A 164 0.70 3.82 -4.47
CA ALA A 164 1.40 4.78 -5.33
C ALA A 164 1.99 4.14 -6.59
N ASP A 165 1.80 4.79 -7.75
CA ASP A 165 2.51 4.51 -8.99
C ASP A 165 3.26 5.74 -9.51
N PHE A 166 4.31 5.51 -10.30
CA PHE A 166 5.17 6.55 -10.83
C PHE A 166 5.15 6.56 -12.35
N LYS A 167 5.02 7.75 -12.92
CA LYS A 167 5.05 7.96 -14.38
C LYS A 167 5.99 9.08 -14.77
N VAL A 168 6.56 8.98 -15.95
CA VAL A 168 7.40 9.97 -16.60
C VAL A 168 6.50 11.05 -17.19
N LYS A 169 6.56 12.26 -16.62
CA LYS A 169 5.91 13.45 -17.19
C LYS A 169 6.74 14.08 -18.30
N ASN A 170 8.06 14.11 -18.13
CA ASN A 170 9.00 14.60 -19.14
C ASN A 170 10.34 13.91 -18.99
N LYS A 171 10.66 13.02 -19.96
CA LYS A 171 11.90 12.24 -19.93
C LYS A 171 13.16 13.08 -20.08
N ALA A 172 13.14 14.11 -20.94
CA ALA A 172 14.30 14.97 -21.18
C ALA A 172 14.70 15.78 -19.93
N LEU A 173 13.72 16.11 -19.08
CA LEU A 173 13.94 16.84 -17.83
C LEU A 173 14.06 15.91 -16.60
N GLY A 174 13.96 14.60 -16.80
CA GLY A 174 13.87 13.62 -15.71
C GLY A 174 12.77 14.01 -14.71
N LYS A 175 11.59 14.40 -15.18
CA LYS A 175 10.45 14.74 -14.32
C LYS A 175 9.49 13.56 -14.23
N LEU A 176 9.23 13.13 -13.00
CA LEU A 176 8.23 12.13 -12.68
C LEU A 176 6.99 12.78 -12.05
N ILE A 177 5.87 12.07 -12.16
CA ILE A 177 4.65 12.29 -11.39
C ILE A 177 4.39 11.06 -10.52
N ILE A 178 3.70 11.27 -9.42
CA ILE A 178 3.13 10.23 -8.57
C ILE A 178 1.62 10.24 -8.78
N ASN A 179 1.03 9.07 -9.01
CA ASN A 179 -0.41 8.90 -8.94
C ASN A 179 -0.80 7.98 -7.78
N TYR A 180 -1.92 8.29 -7.16
CA TYR A 180 -2.39 7.65 -5.95
C TYR A 180 -3.88 7.94 -5.71
N ASN A 181 -4.42 7.33 -4.67
CA ASN A 181 -5.83 7.15 -4.37
C ASN A 181 -6.58 6.59 -5.59
N HIS A 182 -6.11 5.46 -6.12
CA HIS A 182 -6.76 4.86 -7.28
C HIS A 182 -8.20 4.45 -6.98
N LYS A 183 -9.06 4.61 -8.00
CA LYS A 183 -10.46 4.19 -7.98
C LYS A 183 -10.78 3.32 -9.18
N LEU A 184 -11.84 2.54 -9.05
CA LEU A 184 -12.33 1.68 -10.13
C LEU A 184 -13.32 2.48 -11.00
N VAL A 185 -12.99 2.65 -12.29
CA VAL A 185 -13.88 3.25 -13.30
C VAL A 185 -14.06 2.23 -14.41
N ASN A 186 -15.25 1.64 -14.52
CA ASN A 186 -15.56 0.59 -15.48
C ASN A 186 -14.57 -0.60 -15.42
N GLY A 187 -14.15 -1.00 -14.21
CA GLY A 187 -13.19 -2.10 -14.02
C GLY A 187 -11.71 -1.72 -14.18
N VAL A 188 -11.42 -0.47 -14.56
CA VAL A 188 -10.06 0.06 -14.75
C VAL A 188 -9.64 0.89 -13.54
N LEU A 189 -8.42 0.69 -13.06
CA LEU A 189 -7.83 1.55 -12.03
C LEU A 189 -7.47 2.90 -12.65
N VAL A 190 -8.02 3.97 -12.08
CA VAL A 190 -7.75 5.35 -12.48
C VAL A 190 -7.31 6.12 -11.24
N PRO A 191 -6.18 6.83 -11.27
CA PRO A 191 -5.78 7.63 -10.13
C PRO A 191 -6.74 8.80 -9.93
N ASP A 192 -7.10 9.06 -8.68
CA ASP A 192 -7.84 10.27 -8.32
C ASP A 192 -6.92 11.47 -8.15
N ASN A 193 -5.67 11.23 -7.70
CA ASN A 193 -4.64 12.26 -7.56
C ASN A 193 -3.47 12.02 -8.51
N ILE A 194 -3.04 13.10 -9.16
CA ILE A 194 -1.87 13.14 -10.04
C ILE A 194 -1.07 14.40 -9.71
N GLU A 195 0.15 14.24 -9.23
CA GLU A 195 1.00 15.34 -8.80
C GLU A 195 2.43 15.22 -9.31
N ASP A 196 3.12 16.36 -9.42
CA ASP A 196 4.57 16.33 -9.65
C ASP A 196 5.26 15.66 -8.46
N LEU A 197 6.17 14.72 -8.75
CA LEU A 197 6.94 14.05 -7.71
C LEU A 197 7.85 15.07 -7.03
N ILE A 198 7.63 15.29 -5.74
CA ILE A 198 8.57 15.99 -4.87
C ILE A 198 9.73 15.03 -4.64
N TRP A 199 10.85 15.32 -5.29
CA TRP A 199 11.96 14.38 -5.38
C TRP A 199 12.43 13.89 -4.00
N PRO A 200 12.43 12.55 -3.76
CA PRO A 200 13.18 11.96 -2.65
C PRO A 200 14.69 12.06 -2.91
N ILE A 201 15.46 11.46 -2.02
CA ILE A 201 16.83 11.06 -2.28
C ILE A 201 16.89 10.21 -3.56
N LYS A 202 17.64 10.68 -4.57
CA LYS A 202 17.82 10.03 -5.88
C LYS A 202 18.94 8.98 -5.87
N LYS A 203 18.96 8.14 -4.84
CA LYS A 203 19.97 7.10 -4.63
C LYS A 203 19.36 5.98 -3.80
N ASP A 204 19.72 4.74 -4.13
CA ASP A 204 19.37 3.60 -3.30
C ASP A 204 20.28 3.57 -2.07
N CYS A 205 19.73 3.80 -0.89
CA CYS A 205 20.48 3.87 0.36
C CYS A 205 19.57 3.65 1.57
N TYR A 206 20.18 3.51 2.75
CA TYR A 206 19.42 3.61 3.99
C TYR A 206 19.02 5.06 4.26
N VAL A 207 17.77 5.26 4.66
CA VAL A 207 17.15 6.57 4.90
C VAL A 207 16.55 6.64 6.30
N ASN A 208 16.56 7.82 6.88
CA ASN A 208 15.84 8.07 8.14
C ASN A 208 14.32 8.02 7.92
N LEU A 209 13.58 7.95 9.03
CA LEU A 209 12.11 8.05 9.02
C LEU A 209 11.62 9.51 8.90
N ASP A 210 12.28 10.30 8.05
CA ASP A 210 11.92 11.68 7.72
C ASP A 210 11.37 11.71 6.29
N PHE A 211 10.09 12.04 6.15
CA PHE A 211 9.37 11.97 4.88
C PHE A 211 8.81 13.34 4.47
N ASN A 212 8.72 13.58 3.16
CA ASN A 212 7.99 14.73 2.62
C ASN A 212 6.47 14.50 2.63
N ASN A 213 5.71 15.47 2.12
CA ASN A 213 4.24 15.41 2.09
C ASN A 213 3.66 14.29 1.21
N GLN A 214 4.47 13.64 0.37
CA GLN A 214 4.07 12.48 -0.45
C GLN A 214 4.51 11.14 0.17
N GLY A 215 5.05 11.13 1.39
CA GLY A 215 5.56 9.92 2.05
C GLY A 215 6.92 9.46 1.53
N MET A 216 7.66 10.35 0.87
CA MET A 216 8.95 10.05 0.26
C MET A 216 10.12 10.43 1.18
N PRO A 217 11.14 9.57 1.36
CA PRO A 217 12.26 9.87 2.25
C PRO A 217 13.10 11.06 1.78
N THR A 218 13.46 11.95 2.71
CA THR A 218 14.24 13.17 2.40
C THR A 218 15.67 13.17 2.92
N THR A 219 16.00 12.29 3.87
CA THR A 219 17.28 12.32 4.59
C THR A 219 17.99 10.97 4.57
N GLU A 220 19.24 10.94 4.12
CA GLU A 220 20.08 9.72 4.14
C GLU A 220 20.45 9.40 5.59
N SER A 221 20.37 8.12 5.96
CA SER A 221 20.77 7.67 7.28
C SER A 221 22.29 7.76 7.42
N SER A 222 22.77 8.25 8.56
CA SER A 222 24.20 8.16 8.90
C SER A 222 24.67 6.72 9.11
N VAL A 223 23.73 5.81 9.37
CA VAL A 223 23.93 4.37 9.54
C VAL A 223 23.51 3.65 8.26
N GLN A 224 24.47 3.07 7.53
CA GLN A 224 24.24 2.37 6.25
C GLN A 224 24.08 0.86 6.43
N ASN A 225 23.43 0.48 7.53
CA ASN A 225 22.92 -0.86 7.81
C ASN A 225 21.54 -0.73 8.45
N TYR A 226 20.73 -1.79 8.34
CA TYR A 226 19.38 -1.76 8.88
C TYR A 226 19.38 -1.63 10.41
N VAL A 227 18.60 -0.68 10.90
CA VAL A 227 18.27 -0.49 12.31
C VAL A 227 16.76 -0.31 12.40
N GLN A 228 16.08 -1.35 12.86
CA GLN A 228 14.62 -1.34 13.02
C GLN A 228 14.18 -0.15 13.89
N GLY A 229 13.11 0.52 13.51
CA GLY A 229 12.65 1.73 14.22
C GLY A 229 13.41 3.00 13.89
N SER A 230 14.50 2.94 13.12
CA SER A 230 15.36 4.10 12.84
C SER A 230 15.58 4.36 11.35
N ASN A 231 15.74 3.33 10.53
CA ASN A 231 15.96 3.49 9.10
C ASN A 231 15.31 2.38 8.27
N PHE A 232 15.13 2.62 6.98
CA PHE A 232 14.81 1.58 5.99
C PHE A 232 15.73 1.73 4.79
N TYR A 233 15.89 0.66 4.01
CA TYR A 233 16.52 0.77 2.71
C TYR A 233 15.51 1.30 1.70
N HIS A 234 15.80 2.42 1.06
CA HIS A 234 14.92 3.04 0.08
C HIS A 234 15.44 2.75 -1.32
N TYR A 235 14.56 2.21 -2.17
CA TYR A 235 14.79 2.22 -3.60
C TYR A 235 13.90 3.29 -4.23
N TYR A 236 14.52 4.33 -4.78
CA TYR A 236 13.80 5.50 -5.30
C TYR A 236 13.02 5.20 -6.60
N PRO A 237 12.00 6.01 -6.94
CA PRO A 237 11.25 5.84 -8.20
C PRO A 237 12.12 5.91 -9.46
N ARG A 238 11.90 5.00 -10.41
CA ARG A 238 12.63 4.98 -11.70
C ARG A 238 11.84 5.67 -12.81
N ASP A 239 12.55 6.09 -13.86
CA ASP A 239 11.99 6.73 -15.05
C ASP A 239 11.54 5.71 -16.11
N ASP A 240 10.86 4.64 -15.68
CA ASP A 240 10.50 3.49 -16.51
C ASP A 240 9.01 3.44 -16.91
N ASN A 241 8.17 4.38 -16.42
CA ASN A 241 6.71 4.38 -16.57
C ASN A 241 5.98 3.15 -15.99
N ASN A 242 6.67 2.29 -15.25
CA ASN A 242 6.13 1.02 -14.78
C ASN A 242 6.51 0.70 -13.33
N SER A 243 6.94 1.70 -12.58
CA SER A 243 7.27 1.59 -11.16
C SER A 243 6.05 1.83 -10.29
N VAL A 244 5.80 0.92 -9.34
CA VAL A 244 4.86 1.08 -8.23
C VAL A 244 5.57 0.94 -6.90
N ALA A 245 4.93 1.43 -5.84
CA ALA A 245 5.42 1.34 -4.49
C ALA A 245 5.01 0.05 -3.78
N GLY A 246 5.90 -0.44 -2.92
CA GLY A 246 5.62 -1.52 -1.98
C GLY A 246 6.55 -1.43 -0.78
N PHE A 247 6.19 -2.13 0.29
CA PHE A 247 7.04 -2.30 1.45
C PHE A 247 7.40 -3.76 1.62
N ARG A 248 8.65 -4.06 1.93
CA ARG A 248 9.16 -5.42 2.12
C ARG A 248 10.01 -5.49 3.38
N ALA A 249 9.98 -6.61 4.08
CA ALA A 249 10.98 -6.94 5.08
C ALA A 249 11.40 -8.41 4.91
N ASP A 250 12.71 -8.66 4.87
CA ASP A 250 13.28 -10.00 4.67
C ASP A 250 14.36 -10.32 5.72
N SER A 251 15.12 -11.39 5.48
CA SER A 251 16.19 -11.84 6.35
C SER A 251 17.41 -10.92 6.40
N GLY A 252 17.42 -9.81 5.67
CA GLY A 252 18.46 -8.78 5.63
C GLY A 252 18.07 -7.47 6.32
N TRP A 253 16.89 -6.94 5.98
CA TRP A 253 16.50 -5.53 6.11
C TRP A 253 15.00 -5.33 5.85
N ALA A 254 14.51 -4.12 6.09
CA ALA A 254 13.24 -3.64 5.59
C ALA A 254 13.43 -2.53 4.56
N TYR A 255 12.55 -2.52 3.55
CA TYR A 255 12.67 -1.72 2.35
C TYR A 255 11.39 -0.99 2.02
N LEU A 256 11.54 0.30 1.69
CA LEU A 256 10.55 1.03 0.91
C LEU A 256 10.96 0.96 -0.56
N VAL A 257 10.22 0.18 -1.35
CA VAL A 257 10.56 -0.11 -2.74
C VAL A 257 9.65 0.67 -3.68
N CYS A 258 10.19 1.66 -4.39
CA CYS A 258 9.43 2.48 -5.33
C CYS A 258 9.74 2.17 -6.80
N TYR A 259 10.27 0.99 -7.10
CA TYR A 259 10.60 0.55 -8.48
C TYR A 259 10.05 -0.83 -8.82
N TRP A 260 9.07 -1.32 -8.05
CA TRP A 260 8.48 -2.61 -8.36
C TRP A 260 7.65 -2.54 -9.62
N THR A 261 7.66 -3.64 -10.36
CA THR A 261 6.79 -3.84 -11.50
C THR A 261 5.39 -4.21 -11.00
N PRO A 262 4.31 -3.57 -11.49
CA PRO A 262 2.95 -3.81 -10.99
C PRO A 262 2.43 -5.22 -11.26
N GLY A 263 2.89 -5.88 -12.32
CA GLY A 263 2.55 -7.28 -12.63
C GLY A 263 3.37 -8.32 -11.85
N ASN A 264 4.35 -7.89 -11.06
CA ASN A 264 5.09 -8.84 -10.23
C ASN A 264 4.14 -9.44 -9.18
N SER A 265 4.37 -10.69 -8.79
CA SER A 265 3.65 -11.29 -7.67
C SER A 265 4.53 -12.33 -7.00
N SER A 266 4.29 -12.55 -5.71
CA SER A 266 5.01 -13.55 -4.94
C SER A 266 4.20 -14.01 -3.74
N ALA A 267 4.49 -15.20 -3.22
CA ALA A 267 3.71 -15.80 -2.14
C ALA A 267 3.74 -14.94 -0.87
N GLU A 268 4.83 -14.20 -0.67
CA GLU A 268 5.09 -13.30 0.44
C GLU A 268 4.51 -11.88 0.26
N LEU A 269 4.03 -11.55 -0.93
CA LEU A 269 3.58 -10.21 -1.30
C LEU A 269 2.05 -10.16 -1.28
N GLY A 270 1.51 -9.47 -0.27
CA GLY A 270 0.07 -9.31 -0.06
C GLY A 270 -0.38 -7.85 -0.13
N VAL A 271 -1.49 -7.56 0.52
CA VAL A 271 -2.04 -6.21 0.63
C VAL A 271 -2.76 -6.04 1.96
N ARG A 272 -2.81 -4.81 2.47
CA ARG A 272 -3.54 -4.42 3.68
C ARG A 272 -4.78 -3.63 3.30
N HIS A 273 -5.89 -3.93 3.95
CA HIS A 273 -7.15 -3.21 3.75
C HIS A 273 -7.22 -1.99 4.67
N ALA A 274 -7.69 -0.87 4.15
CA ALA A 274 -7.99 0.34 4.91
C ALA A 274 -9.28 1.00 4.40
N PHE A 275 -9.93 1.80 5.24
CA PHE A 275 -11.09 2.60 4.83
C PHE A 275 -11.25 3.84 5.72
N PHE A 276 -11.93 4.87 5.22
CA PHE A 276 -12.23 6.07 6.01
C PHE A 276 -13.36 5.79 7.00
N HIS A 277 -13.15 6.16 8.26
CA HIS A 277 -14.17 6.17 9.29
C HIS A 277 -14.58 7.62 9.57
N ARG A 278 -15.79 7.98 9.13
CA ARG A 278 -16.42 9.24 9.51
C ARG A 278 -17.16 9.01 10.82
N LYS A 279 -16.86 9.83 11.83
CA LYS A 279 -17.55 9.85 13.13
C LYS A 279 -19.01 10.26 12.99
#